data_AF-I7AL87-F1
#
_entry.id   AF-I7AL87-F1
#
_cell.length_a   1.000
_cell.length_b   1.000
_cell.length_c   1.000
_cell.angle_alpha   90.00
_cell.angle_beta   90.00
_cell.angle_gamma   90.00
#
_symmetry.space_group_name_H-M   'P 1'
#
loop_
_entity.id
_entity.type
_entity.pdbx_description
1 polymer ?
#
loop_
_entity_poly.entity_id
_entity_poly.type
_entity_poly.pdbx_seq_one_letter_code
_entity_poly.pdbx_strand_id
1 'polypeptide(L)'
;MRDNKPIILTKKKPEGQNRPKGPNPEDVEVKMVSKEVGDAIANARTRKGMSRKDLAQKLKKNVSVIDSWERGEAPYNEKIASEIEKLLEFKINWK
;
A
#
# COMPACT_ATOMS: atom_id res chain seq x y z
N MET A 1 5.02 41.85 -33.38
CA MET A 1 5.66 40.88 -32.48
C MET A 1 4.53 40.09 -31.82
N ARG A 2 4.56 38.75 -31.85
CA ARG A 2 3.44 37.92 -31.36
C ARG A 2 3.69 37.54 -29.90
N ASP A 3 2.91 38.13 -29.00
CA ASP A 3 2.99 37.91 -27.56
C ASP A 3 2.46 36.51 -27.21
N ASN A 4 3.37 35.56 -27.03
CA ASN A 4 3.05 34.20 -26.60
C ASN A 4 3.00 34.16 -25.06
N LYS A 5 1.81 34.32 -24.48
CA LYS A 5 1.58 34.10 -23.04
C LYS A 5 1.54 32.59 -22.76
N PRO A 6 2.34 32.06 -21.80
CA PRO A 6 2.29 30.64 -21.48
C PRO A 6 0.94 30.29 -20.85
N ILE A 7 0.26 29.31 -21.44
CA ILE A 7 -0.98 28.71 -20.94
C ILE A 7 -0.65 28.04 -19.60
N ILE A 8 -1.15 28.63 -18.50
CA ILE A 8 -1.05 28.05 -17.17
C ILE A 8 -2.03 26.87 -17.14
N LEU A 9 -1.51 25.66 -17.33
CA LEU A 9 -2.26 24.42 -17.14
C LEU A 9 -2.51 24.23 -15.63
N THR A 10 -3.50 24.93 -15.07
CA THR A 10 -4.02 24.64 -13.74
C THR A 10 -4.66 23.26 -13.78
N LYS A 11 -3.92 22.22 -13.40
CA LYS A 11 -4.49 20.90 -13.08
C LYS A 11 -5.39 21.08 -11.85
N LYS A 12 -6.67 21.34 -12.10
CA LYS A 12 -7.75 21.20 -11.12
C LYS A 12 -7.62 19.82 -10.49
N LYS A 13 -7.32 19.79 -9.18
CA LYS A 13 -7.45 18.60 -8.33
C LYS A 13 -8.93 18.19 -8.34
N PRO A 14 -9.31 16.99 -8.80
CA PRO A 14 -10.66 16.52 -8.60
C PRO A 14 -10.83 16.08 -7.14
N GLU A 15 -11.81 16.74 -6.52
CA GLU A 15 -12.88 16.15 -5.72
C GLU A 15 -12.57 15.56 -4.35
N GLY A 16 -13.36 16.06 -3.40
CA GLY A 16 -13.34 15.69 -2.00
C GLY A 16 -13.67 14.22 -1.83
N GLN A 17 -12.79 13.53 -1.14
CA GLN A 17 -13.04 12.18 -0.69
C GLN A 17 -13.94 12.25 0.55
N ASN A 18 -15.25 12.37 0.34
CA ASN A 18 -16.25 12.12 1.38
C ASN A 18 -16.13 10.64 1.80
N ARG A 19 -15.35 10.37 2.85
CA ARG A 19 -15.34 9.07 3.51
C ARG A 19 -16.43 9.09 4.58
N PRO A 20 -17.54 8.36 4.43
CA PRO A 20 -18.40 8.11 5.58
C PRO A 20 -17.57 7.38 6.63
N LYS A 21 -17.49 7.96 7.82
CA LYS A 21 -16.78 7.43 8.99
C LYS A 21 -17.59 6.24 9.50
N GLY A 22 -17.33 5.07 8.93
CA GLY A 22 -17.87 3.78 9.37
C GLY A 22 -17.29 3.38 10.74
N PRO A 23 -17.98 2.51 11.49
CA PRO A 23 -17.80 2.34 12.92
C PRO A 23 -16.40 1.79 13.26
N ASN A 24 -15.91 2.23 14.42
CA ASN A 24 -14.67 1.77 15.06
C ASN A 24 -14.57 0.23 15.01
N PRO A 25 -13.48 -0.36 14.48
CA PRO A 25 -13.08 -1.68 14.91
C PRO A 25 -12.42 -1.54 16.28
N GLU A 26 -13.19 -1.94 17.30
CA GLU A 26 -12.75 -2.27 18.64
C GLU A 26 -11.48 -3.14 18.61
N ASP A 27 -10.52 -2.80 19.48
CA ASP A 27 -9.42 -3.66 19.96
C ASP A 27 -8.67 -4.50 18.91
N VAL A 28 -8.10 -3.85 17.90
CA VAL A 28 -7.02 -4.47 17.12
C VAL A 28 -5.72 -4.07 17.79
N GLU A 29 -5.08 -4.99 18.51
CA GLU A 29 -3.68 -4.82 18.94
C GLU A 29 -2.90 -4.26 17.75
N VAL A 30 -2.42 -3.01 17.86
CA VAL A 30 -1.65 -2.35 16.81
C VAL A 30 -0.27 -2.99 16.78
N LYS A 31 -0.21 -4.22 16.27
CA LYS A 31 1.02 -4.93 15.98
C LYS A 31 1.60 -4.25 14.77
N MET A 32 2.81 -3.73 14.88
CA MET A 32 3.53 -3.24 13.71
C MET A 32 4.07 -4.44 12.92
N VAL A 33 4.17 -4.28 11.62
CA VAL A 33 4.83 -5.29 10.80
C VAL A 33 6.31 -5.32 11.17
N SER A 34 6.84 -6.44 11.64
CA SER A 34 8.26 -6.58 11.93
C SER A 34 9.10 -6.41 10.66
N LYS A 35 10.33 -5.88 10.78
CA LYS A 35 11.25 -5.70 9.65
C LYS A 35 11.54 -7.02 8.90
N GLU A 36 11.62 -8.12 9.64
CA GLU A 36 11.80 -9.47 9.07
C GLU A 36 10.64 -9.86 8.12
N VAL A 37 9.41 -9.52 8.51
CA VAL A 37 8.24 -9.74 7.67
C VAL A 37 8.28 -8.85 6.42
N GLY A 38 8.66 -7.58 6.58
CA GLY A 38 8.84 -6.66 5.45
C GLY A 38 9.84 -7.19 4.42
N ASP A 39 10.98 -7.72 4.88
CA ASP A 39 12.00 -8.35 4.03
C ASP A 39 11.48 -9.63 3.35
N ALA A 40 10.73 -10.46 4.08
CA ALA A 40 10.10 -11.65 3.52
C ALA A 40 9.12 -11.31 2.38
N ILE A 41 8.32 -10.25 2.54
CA ILE A 41 7.41 -9.75 1.50
C ILE A 41 8.20 -9.28 0.28
N ALA A 42 9.27 -8.51 0.50
CA ALA A 42 10.12 -8.01 -0.60
C ALA A 42 10.80 -9.15 -1.37
N ASN A 43 11.30 -10.16 -0.66
CA ASN A 43 11.89 -11.36 -1.25
C ASN A 43 10.86 -12.18 -2.04
N ALA A 44 9.69 -12.42 -1.47
CA ALA A 44 8.60 -13.14 -2.14
C ALA A 44 8.10 -12.40 -3.39
N ARG A 45 8.00 -11.06 -3.32
CA ARG A 45 7.69 -10.21 -4.47
C ARG A 45 8.74 -10.33 -5.58
N THR A 46 10.02 -10.31 -5.21
CA THR A 46 11.14 -10.43 -6.15
C THR A 46 11.17 -11.81 -6.82
N ARG A 47 10.91 -12.88 -6.05
CA ARG A 47 10.79 -14.25 -6.58
C ARG A 47 9.66 -14.41 -7.59
N LYS A 48 8.53 -13.73 -7.38
CA LYS A 48 7.42 -13.68 -8.34
C LYS A 48 7.62 -12.69 -9.49
N GLY A 49 8.72 -11.95 -9.53
CA GLY A 49 8.99 -10.94 -10.56
C GLY A 49 7.99 -9.78 -10.57
N MET A 50 7.30 -9.51 -9.45
CA MET A 50 6.29 -8.45 -9.37
C MET A 50 6.93 -7.13 -8.93
N SER A 51 6.46 -5.99 -9.45
CA SER A 51 6.83 -4.68 -8.90
C SER A 51 5.99 -4.33 -7.68
N ARG A 52 6.45 -3.37 -6.86
CA ARG A 52 5.64 -2.80 -5.76
C ARG A 52 4.31 -2.25 -6.28
N LYS A 53 4.33 -1.71 -7.51
CA LYS A 53 3.14 -1.23 -8.21
C LYS A 53 2.17 -2.36 -8.52
N ASP A 54 2.63 -3.48 -9.07
CA ASP A 54 1.79 -4.64 -9.37
C ASP A 54 1.15 -5.21 -8.11
N LEU A 55 1.94 -5.36 -7.04
CA LEU A 55 1.42 -5.83 -5.75
C LEU A 55 0.36 -4.86 -5.20
N ALA A 56 0.63 -3.56 -5.25
CA ALA A 56 -0.32 -2.53 -4.83
C ALA A 56 -1.62 -2.54 -5.65
N GLN A 57 -1.53 -2.71 -6.98
CA GLN A 57 -2.70 -2.79 -7.86
C GLN A 57 -3.57 -4.00 -7.52
N LYS A 58 -2.96 -5.17 -7.29
CA LYS A 58 -3.68 -6.39 -6.92
C LYS A 58 -4.37 -6.26 -5.56
N LEU A 59 -3.71 -5.63 -4.59
CA LEU A 59 -4.26 -5.35 -3.26
C LEU A 59 -5.22 -4.16 -3.23
N LYS A 60 -5.41 -3.45 -4.36
CA LYS A 60 -6.14 -2.19 -4.46
C LYS A 60 -5.69 -1.17 -3.40
N LYS A 61 -4.39 -1.14 -3.12
CA LYS A 61 -3.73 -0.23 -2.17
C LYS A 61 -2.80 0.73 -2.88
N ASN A 62 -2.36 1.74 -2.13
CA ASN A 62 -1.33 2.67 -2.60
C ASN A 62 0.05 2.01 -2.52
N VAL A 63 0.91 2.33 -3.47
CA VAL A 63 2.31 1.86 -3.49
C VAL A 63 3.05 2.24 -2.21
N SER A 64 2.75 3.43 -1.66
CA SER A 64 3.33 3.89 -0.38
C SER A 64 2.95 2.99 0.79
N VAL A 65 1.76 2.37 0.79
CA VAL A 65 1.37 1.42 1.84
C VAL A 65 2.24 0.18 1.73
N ILE A 66 2.43 -0.36 0.53
CA ILE A 66 3.29 -1.52 0.31
C ILE A 66 4.74 -1.22 0.70
N ASP A 67 5.26 -0.03 0.39
CA ASP A 67 6.61 0.40 0.77
C ASP A 67 6.76 0.44 2.30
N SER A 68 5.80 1.03 3.03
CA SER A 68 5.81 1.04 4.50
C SER A 68 5.70 -0.38 5.10
N TRP A 69 4.98 -1.29 4.44
CA TRP A 69 4.89 -2.69 4.85
C TRP A 69 6.20 -3.44 4.63
N GLU A 70 6.86 -3.26 3.48
CA GLU A 70 8.18 -3.84 3.21
C GLU A 70 9.27 -3.29 4.15
N ARG A 71 9.11 -2.07 4.67
CA ARG A 71 10.02 -1.48 5.68
C ARG A 71 9.73 -1.91 7.12
N GLY A 72 8.54 -2.46 7.39
CA GLY A 72 8.10 -2.76 8.75
C GLY A 72 7.67 -1.54 9.57
N GLU A 73 7.26 -0.46 8.91
CA GLU A 73 6.79 0.78 9.57
C GLU A 73 5.26 0.90 9.53
N ALA A 74 4.59 -0.06 8.89
CA ALA A 74 3.14 -0.06 8.76
C ALA A 74 2.44 -0.84 9.88
N PRO A 75 1.23 -0.41 10.29
CA PRO A 75 0.40 -1.20 11.18
C PRO A 75 -0.05 -2.47 10.47
N TYR A 76 0.08 -3.61 11.16
CA TYR A 76 -0.43 -4.88 10.71
C TYR A 76 -1.95 -4.80 10.53
N ASN A 77 -2.40 -5.24 9.37
CA ASN A 77 -3.80 -5.34 9.00
C ASN A 77 -4.05 -6.73 8.43
N GLU A 78 -4.86 -7.52 9.14
CA GLU A 78 -5.17 -8.90 8.79
C GLU A 78 -5.70 -9.07 7.36
N LYS A 79 -6.46 -8.09 6.84
CA LYS A 79 -6.98 -8.12 5.48
C LYS A 79 -5.85 -8.00 4.45
N ILE A 80 -4.93 -7.08 4.66
CA ILE A 80 -3.79 -6.86 3.76
C ILE A 80 -2.85 -8.07 3.82
N ALA A 81 -2.57 -8.56 5.02
CA ALA A 81 -1.77 -9.76 5.23
C ALA A 81 -2.35 -10.97 4.50
N SER A 82 -3.64 -11.25 4.69
CA SER A 82 -4.32 -12.37 4.03
C SER A 82 -4.26 -12.29 2.51
N GLU A 83 -4.41 -11.10 1.93
CA GLU A 83 -4.30 -10.92 0.48
C GLU A 83 -2.86 -11.05 -0.02
N ILE A 84 -1.87 -10.55 0.74
CA ILE A 84 -0.44 -10.73 0.43
C ILE A 84 -0.09 -12.21 0.42
N GLU A 85 -0.50 -12.96 1.43
CA GLU A 85 -0.23 -14.41 1.52
C GLU A 85 -0.87 -15.17 0.36
N LYS A 86 -2.10 -14.82 -0.04
CA LYS A 86 -2.77 -15.40 -1.21
C LYS A 86 -2.07 -15.05 -2.51
N LEU A 87 -1.65 -13.80 -2.68
CA LEU A 87 -1.01 -13.32 -3.90
C LEU A 87 0.40 -13.88 -4.08
N LEU A 88 1.13 -14.01 -2.98
CA LEU A 88 2.50 -14.52 -2.97
C LEU A 88 2.55 -16.04 -2.77
N GLU A 89 1.41 -16.68 -2.47
CA GLU A 89 1.30 -18.11 -2.13
C GLU A 89 2.32 -18.53 -1.07
N PHE A 90 2.56 -17.62 -0.12
CA PHE A 90 3.60 -17.73 0.88
C PHE A 90 3.01 -17.44 2.26
N LYS A 91 3.22 -18.35 3.21
CA LYS A 91 2.80 -18.16 4.60
C LYS A 91 3.83 -17.35 5.34
N ILE A 92 3.42 -16.22 5.90
CA ILE A 92 4.30 -15.34 6.66
C ILE A 92 3.99 -15.56 8.14
N ASN A 93 5.04 -15.71 8.95
CA ASN A 93 4.88 -15.76 10.39
C ASN A 93 4.84 -14.32 10.93
N TRP A 94 3.64 -13.79 11.17
CA TRP A 94 3.40 -12.42 11.64
C TRP A 94 3.62 -12.22 13.15
N LYS A 95 4.46 -13.06 13.77
CA LYS A 95 4.73 -13.04 15.22
C LYS A 95 5.74 -11.98 15.62
#